data_AF-A0A7C8DNG6-F1
#
_entry.id   AF-A0A7C8DNG6-F1
#
_cell.length_a   1.000
_cell.length_b   1.000
_cell.length_c   1.000
_cell.angle_alpha   90.00
_cell.angle_beta   90.00
_cell.angle_gamma   90.00
#
_symmetry.space_group_name_H-M   'P 1'
#
loop_
_entity.id
_entity.type
_entity.pdbx_description
1 polymer ?
#
loop_
_entity_poly.entity_id
_entity_poly.type
_entity_poly.pdbx_seq_one_letter_code
_entity_poly.pdbx_strand_id
1 'polypeptide(L)'
;MAQLALVSDNLHFLQHLLPTWEQQFDLRVLNPPKPPPRIRGPRDLLAGLRNRRLRSRELPPLAEWADVVFCEWATHYLEWLSHHPGRAKLATRMHRYEL
;
A
#
# COMPACT_ATOMS: atom_id res chain seq x y z
N MET A 1 -1.17 7.21 20.67
CA MET A 1 -0.39 6.36 19.73
C MET A 1 -0.52 6.99 18.35
N ALA A 2 0.54 6.97 17.55
CA ALA A 2 0.47 7.49 16.18
C ALA A 2 -0.28 6.50 15.28
N GLN A 3 -1.01 7.02 14.28
CA GLN A 3 -1.78 6.25 13.32
C GLN A 3 -0.89 5.88 12.14
N LEU A 4 -0.63 4.59 11.97
CA LEU A 4 0.22 4.06 10.91
C LEU A 4 -0.62 3.21 9.96
N ALA A 5 -0.57 3.52 8.67
CA ALA A 5 -1.13 2.68 7.64
C ALA A 5 -0.02 1.97 6.87
N LEU A 6 0.02 0.65 6.91
CA LEU A 6 0.91 -0.18 6.10
C LEU A 6 0.21 -0.57 4.80
N VAL A 7 0.78 -0.21 3.67
CA VAL A 7 0.34 -0.68 2.35
C VAL A 7 1.43 -1.56 1.76
N SER A 8 1.16 -2.87 1.61
CA SER A 8 2.14 -3.80 1.05
C SER A 8 1.48 -4.87 0.20
N ASP A 9 1.99 -5.10 -1.01
CA ASP A 9 1.52 -6.17 -1.90
C ASP A 9 2.15 -7.54 -1.57
N ASN A 10 3.01 -7.60 -0.54
CA ASN A 10 3.69 -8.81 -0.10
C ASN A 10 3.92 -8.78 1.41
N LEU A 11 2.80 -8.91 2.13
CA LEU A 11 2.75 -8.89 3.60
C LEU A 11 3.57 -10.00 4.27
N HIS A 12 3.85 -11.10 3.57
CA HIS A 12 4.56 -12.26 4.13
C HIS A 12 5.91 -11.88 4.74
N PHE A 13 6.65 -10.94 4.15
CA PHE A 13 7.94 -10.54 4.69
C PHE A 13 7.83 -9.55 5.85
N LEU A 14 6.69 -8.87 6.00
CA LEU A 14 6.46 -7.95 7.12
C LEU A 14 5.75 -8.61 8.29
N GLN A 15 5.26 -9.85 8.12
CA GLN A 15 4.46 -10.56 9.14
C GLN A 15 5.16 -10.64 10.50
N HIS A 16 6.49 -10.72 10.52
CA HIS A 16 7.28 -10.80 11.76
C HIS A 16 7.39 -9.45 12.50
N LEU A 17 7.17 -8.33 11.80
CA LEU A 17 7.21 -6.98 12.36
C LEU A 17 5.85 -6.49 12.84
N LEU A 18 4.75 -7.06 12.30
CA LEU A 18 3.38 -6.65 12.65
C LEU A 18 3.10 -6.69 14.16
N PRO A 19 3.46 -7.74 14.93
CA PRO A 19 3.17 -7.78 16.36
C PRO A 19 3.83 -6.62 17.12
N THR A 20 5.06 -6.25 16.75
CA THR A 20 5.77 -5.12 17.35
C THR A 20 5.12 -3.80 16.96
N TRP A 21 4.70 -3.66 15.70
CA TRP A 21 4.07 -2.42 15.21
C TRP A 21 2.67 -2.22 15.78
N GLU A 22 1.87 -3.27 15.96
CA GLU A 22 0.56 -3.23 16.61
C GLU A 22 0.65 -2.78 18.08
N GLN A 23 1.77 -3.05 18.76
CA GLN A 23 2.02 -2.57 20.12
C GLN A 23 2.43 -1.09 20.16
N GLN A 24 3.06 -0.58 19.11
CA GLN A 24 3.63 0.78 19.06
C GLN A 24 2.70 1.80 18.38
N PHE A 25 1.87 1.35 17.44
CA PHE A 25 1.05 2.18 16.57
C PHE A 25 -0.40 1.68 16.55
N ASP A 26 -1.33 2.60 16.30
CA ASP A 26 -2.65 2.21 15.82
C ASP A 26 -2.46 1.83 14.34
N LEU A 27 -2.40 0.53 14.05
CA LEU A 27 -1.96 -0.01 12.77
C LEU A 27 -3.16 -0.43 11.90
N ARG A 28 -3.22 0.07 10.66
CA ARG A 28 -4.08 -0.47 9.61
C ARG A 28 -3.25 -1.04 8.48
N VAL A 29 -3.54 -2.29 8.12
CA VAL A 29 -2.84 -2.98 7.04
C VAL A 29 -3.75 -3.10 5.82
N LEU A 30 -3.26 -2.58 4.69
CA LEU A 30 -3.85 -2.79 3.37
C LEU A 30 -2.90 -3.70 2.57
N ASN A 31 -3.35 -4.93 2.29
CA ASN A 31 -2.62 -5.89 1.47
C ASN A 31 -3.30 -6.04 0.10
N PRO A 32 -3.04 -5.13 -0.86
CA PRO A 32 -3.67 -5.21 -2.16
C PRO A 32 -3.14 -6.39 -2.98
N PRO A 33 -3.99 -7.01 -3.81
CA PRO A 33 -3.53 -8.03 -4.74
C PRO A 33 -2.55 -7.43 -5.75
N LYS A 34 -1.44 -8.12 -5.99
CA LYS A 34 -0.42 -7.70 -6.96
C LYS A 34 -1.04 -7.59 -8.36
N PRO A 35 -0.98 -6.42 -9.01
CA PRO A 35 -1.47 -6.28 -10.37
C PRO A 35 -0.58 -7.10 -11.33
N PRO A 36 -1.14 -7.62 -12.43
CA PRO A 36 -0.34 -8.31 -13.44
C PRO A 36 0.65 -7.31 -14.08
N PRO A 37 1.92 -7.71 -14.31
CA PRO A 37 2.94 -6.80 -14.83
C PRO A 37 2.67 -6.37 -16.28
N ARG A 38 1.94 -7.19 -17.04
CA ARG A 38 1.45 -6.87 -18.39
C ARG A 38 0.06 -7.49 -18.58
N ILE A 39 -0.82 -6.77 -19.26
CA ILE A 39 -2.13 -7.28 -19.65
C ILE A 39 -1.93 -8.21 -20.85
N ARG A 40 -2.13 -9.52 -20.66
CA ARG A 40 -2.02 -10.53 -21.72
C ARG A 40 -3.37 -11.11 -22.13
N GLY A 41 -4.41 -10.87 -21.34
CA GLY A 41 -5.77 -11.31 -21.65
C GLY A 41 -6.85 -10.64 -20.81
N PRO A 42 -8.11 -11.02 -21.03
CA PRO A 42 -9.27 -10.41 -20.36
C PRO A 42 -9.24 -10.57 -18.83
N ARG A 43 -8.67 -11.66 -18.31
CA ARG A 43 -8.49 -11.86 -16.86
C ARG A 43 -7.54 -10.82 -16.24
N ASP A 44 -6.45 -10.50 -16.94
CA ASP A 44 -5.49 -9.50 -16.48
C ASP A 44 -6.07 -8.09 -16.50
N LEU A 45 -6.90 -7.80 -17.52
CA LEU A 45 -7.63 -6.54 -17.61
C LEU A 45 -8.61 -6.37 -16.43
N LEU A 46 -9.36 -7.44 -16.10
CA LEU A 46 -10.24 -7.44 -14.93
C LEU A 46 -9.45 -7.26 -13.62
N ALA A 47 -8.29 -7.90 -13.48
CA ALA A 47 -7.42 -7.73 -12.33
C ALA A 47 -6.92 -6.28 -12.20
N GLY A 48 -6.49 -5.67 -13.31
CA GLY A 48 -6.09 -4.26 -13.34
C GLY A 48 -7.22 -3.30 -12.96
N LEU A 49 -8.43 -3.52 -13.50
CA LEU A 49 -9.61 -2.73 -13.14
C LEU A 49 -9.99 -2.89 -11.66
N ARG A 50 -9.95 -4.11 -11.13
CA ARG A 50 -10.20 -4.38 -9.71
C ARG A 50 -9.18 -3.66 -8.82
N ASN A 51 -7.90 -3.71 -9.18
CA ASN A 51 -6.84 -3.02 -8.45
C ASN A 51 -7.05 -1.49 -8.48
N ARG A 52 -7.35 -0.90 -9.64
CA ARG A 52 -7.66 0.53 -9.77
C ARG A 52 -8.84 0.97 -8.91
N ARG A 53 -9.93 0.17 -8.89
CA ARG A 53 -11.10 0.44 -8.05
C ARG A 53 -10.77 0.34 -6.56
N LEU A 54 -10.05 -0.71 -6.16
CA LEU A 54 -9.62 -0.89 -4.77
C LEU A 54 -8.76 0.28 -4.31
N ARG A 55 -7.79 0.70 -5.13
CA ARG A 55 -6.91 1.83 -4.86
C ARG A 55 -7.70 3.13 -4.64
N SER A 56 -8.63 3.43 -5.54
CA SER A 56 -9.43 4.67 -5.48
C SER A 56 -10.41 4.70 -4.30
N ARG A 57 -10.80 3.53 -3.78
CA ARG A 57 -11.74 3.40 -2.65
C ARG A 57 -11.04 3.38 -1.30
N GLU A 58 -9.96 2.62 -1.19
CA GLU A 58 -9.31 2.34 0.10
C GLU A 58 -8.24 3.38 0.44
N LEU A 59 -7.51 3.94 -0.53
CA LEU A 59 -6.41 4.86 -0.24
C LEU A 59 -6.83 6.23 0.28
N PRO A 60 -7.87 6.92 -0.26
CA PRO A 60 -8.27 8.21 0.28
C PRO A 60 -8.61 8.17 1.78
N PRO A 61 -9.52 7.30 2.28
CA PRO A 61 -9.84 7.27 3.70
C PRO A 61 -8.66 6.80 4.56
N LEU A 62 -7.75 6.00 4.00
CA LEU A 62 -6.53 5.59 4.67
C LEU A 62 -5.55 6.76 4.85
N ALA A 63 -5.37 7.58 3.82
CA ALA A 63 -4.52 8.78 3.85
C ALA A 63 -5.09 9.91 4.72
N GLU A 64 -6.41 9.96 4.86
CA GLU A 64 -7.10 10.86 5.81
C GLU A 64 -7.11 10.32 7.24
N TRP A 65 -6.97 9.02 7.43
CA TRP A 65 -6.93 8.44 8.78
C TRP A 65 -5.51 8.33 9.33
N ALA A 66 -4.48 8.13 8.50
CA ALA A 66 -3.13 7.89 9.01
C ALA A 66 -2.36 9.20 9.28
N ASP A 67 -1.45 9.17 10.25
CA ASP A 67 -0.39 10.18 10.37
C ASP A 67 0.74 9.86 9.39
N VAL A 68 1.00 8.57 9.17
CA VAL A 68 1.99 8.05 8.21
C VAL A 68 1.38 6.90 7.40
N VAL A 69 1.50 6.98 6.08
CA VAL A 69 1.29 5.82 5.20
C VAL A 69 2.65 5.28 4.79
N PHE A 70 2.95 4.06 5.24
CA PHE A 70 4.16 3.33 4.88
C PHE A 70 3.88 2.36 3.73
N CYS A 71 4.46 2.62 2.56
CA CYS A 71 4.32 1.78 1.38
C CYS A 71 5.56 0.88 1.20
N GLU A 72 5.39 -0.44 1.36
CA GLU A 72 6.43 -1.44 1.15
C GLU A 72 6.08 -2.33 -0.04
N TRP A 73 6.89 -2.31 -1.11
CA TRP A 73 6.65 -3.05 -2.36
C TRP A 73 5.38 -2.69 -3.14
N ALA A 74 4.59 -1.75 -2.63
CA ALA A 74 3.37 -1.26 -3.26
C ALA A 74 3.61 0.02 -4.09
N THR A 75 4.54 -0.01 -5.05
CA THR A 75 4.95 1.19 -5.83
C THR A 75 3.77 1.89 -6.51
N HIS A 76 2.81 1.14 -7.09
CA HIS A 76 1.62 1.72 -7.72
C HIS A 76 0.66 2.42 -6.73
N TYR A 77 0.72 2.06 -5.45
CA TYR A 77 -0.05 2.70 -4.39
C TYR A 77 0.66 3.96 -3.90
N LEU A 78 1.99 3.89 -3.76
CA LEU A 78 2.83 5.05 -3.45
C LEU A 78 2.68 6.15 -4.50
N GLU A 79 2.78 5.80 -5.79
CA GLU A 79 2.60 6.73 -6.91
C GLU A 79 1.22 7.38 -6.88
N TRP A 80 0.17 6.63 -6.56
CA TRP A 80 -1.17 7.21 -6.48
C TRP A 80 -1.29 8.19 -5.31
N LEU A 81 -0.74 7.85 -4.14
CA LEU A 81 -0.75 8.68 -2.94
C LEU A 81 0.05 9.97 -3.12
N SER A 82 1.16 9.94 -3.86
CA SER A 82 1.96 11.14 -4.13
C SER A 82 1.21 12.17 -4.99
N HIS A 83 0.29 11.72 -5.83
CA HIS A 83 -0.58 12.58 -6.64
C HIS A 83 -1.89 12.98 -5.94
N HIS A 84 -2.27 12.31 -4.86
CA HIS A 84 -3.48 12.58 -4.09
C HIS A 84 -3.12 12.73 -2.61
N PRO A 85 -2.36 13.79 -2.25
CA PRO A 85 -1.91 13.96 -0.89
C PRO A 85 -3.12 14.18 0.03
N GLY A 86 -3.31 13.26 0.98
CA GLY A 86 -4.15 13.49 2.15
C GLY A 86 -3.36 14.17 3.26
N ARG A 87 -3.82 14.06 4.50
CA ARG A 87 -3.07 14.59 5.66
C ARG A 87 -1.82 13.77 6.05
N ALA A 88 -1.75 12.51 5.64
CA ALA A 88 -0.67 11.61 6.03
C ALA A 88 0.68 11.96 5.39
N LYS A 89 1.77 11.75 6.13
CA LYS A 89 3.12 11.71 5.56
C LYS A 89 3.32 10.39 4.81
N LEU A 90 3.95 10.43 3.64
CA LEU A 90 4.30 9.24 2.88
C LEU A 90 5.69 8.77 3.27
N ALA A 91 5.81 7.50 3.61
CA ALA A 91 7.08 6.83 3.86
C ALA A 91 7.15 5.57 3.00
N THR A 92 8.35 5.26 2.50
CA THR A 92 8.58 4.04 1.73
C THR A 92 10.00 3.56 1.97
N ARG A 93 10.20 2.25 1.98
CA ARG A 93 11.52 1.67 1.80
C ARG A 93 11.73 1.44 0.31
N MET A 94 12.59 2.26 -0.29
CA MET A 94 13.03 2.02 -1.66
C MET A 94 13.90 0.76 -1.67
N HIS A 95 13.37 -0.34 -2.20
CA HIS A 95 14.17 -1.52 -2.50
C HIS A 95 14.94 -1.23 -3.78
N ARG A 96 16.25 -1.07 -3.65
CA ARG A 96 17.16 -0.99 -4.78
C ARG A 96 17.10 -2.33 -5.51
N TYR A 97 16.51 -2.36 -6.70
CA TYR A 97 16.81 -3.42 -7.66
C TYR A 97 18.25 -3.21 -8.07
N GLU A 98 19.16 -4.07 -7.63
CA GLU A 98 20.42 -4.25 -8.35
C GLU A 98 20.05 -4.83 -9.72
N LEU A 99 20.36 -4.08 -10.77
CA LEU A 99 20.27 -4.49 -12.18
C LEU A 99 21.45 -5.40 -12.51
#